data_AF-A0A962BVW8-F1
#
_entry.id   AF-A0A962BVW8-F1
#
_cell.length_a   1.000
_cell.length_b   1.000
_cell.length_c   1.000
_cell.angle_alpha   90.00
_cell.angle_beta   90.00
_cell.angle_gamma   90.00
#
_symmetry.space_group_name_H-M   'P 1'
#
loop_
_entity.id
_entity.type
_entity.pdbx_description
1 polymer ?
#
loop_
_entity_poly.entity_id
_entity_poly.type
_entity_poly.pdbx_seq_one_letter_code
_entity_poly.pdbx_strand_id
1 'polypeptide(L)'
;MSRLLLALTSLFAIAVASTAQARVDDSSYAEPDRVRVADIGLDLRVDFENKQLRGSADLRLNWIADDARDLVLDTRDLTIEKVLGKSVEGGWHRLNWELADADPLFGSRLTIHMSRQYPIVRIRYQTSPQASGLQWLTPEMTAGKKSPFMFSQSQAIHARSWVPLQDTPSVRYTYSAHIESDPSLMVLMSADNQTDATRDGDYVFRMRQPIPSYLMAIAAGDLVFQPISERSGVWAEPATIEAAAVEFADTEKMIATTESLYGPYRWERYDMLILPPSFPYGGMENPRISFITPTVIVGDKSLVSLIAHELAHSWSGNLVTNASW
;
A
#
# COMPACT_ATOMS: atom_id res chain seq x y z
N MET A 1 -34.30 -44.54 -59.20
CA MET A 1 -32.84 -44.57 -59.00
C MET A 1 -32.41 -43.24 -58.41
N SER A 2 -31.92 -43.29 -57.17
CA SER A 2 -31.01 -42.36 -56.46
C SER A 2 -30.99 -40.88 -56.86
N ARG A 3 -31.32 -40.00 -55.91
CA ARG A 3 -30.36 -39.05 -55.31
C ARG A 3 -30.98 -38.35 -54.10
N LEU A 4 -30.56 -38.82 -52.94
CA LEU A 4 -30.65 -38.17 -51.63
C LEU A 4 -29.75 -36.91 -51.69
N LEU A 5 -30.29 -35.71 -51.47
CA LEU A 5 -29.48 -34.53 -51.14
C LEU A 5 -29.62 -34.29 -49.63
N LEU A 6 -28.65 -34.79 -48.87
CA LEU A 6 -28.39 -34.34 -47.50
C LEU A 6 -27.64 -33.00 -47.61
N ALA A 7 -28.28 -31.90 -47.23
CA ALA A 7 -27.58 -30.65 -47.00
C ALA A 7 -26.89 -30.75 -45.62
N LEU A 8 -25.59 -31.06 -45.61
CA LEU A 8 -24.74 -30.83 -44.44
C LEU A 8 -24.51 -29.31 -44.31
N THR A 9 -25.24 -28.67 -43.41
CA THR A 9 -24.84 -27.36 -42.87
C THR A 9 -23.71 -27.55 -41.88
N SER A 10 -22.47 -27.38 -42.36
CA SER A 10 -21.28 -27.30 -41.51
C SER A 10 -21.32 -25.99 -40.72
N LEU A 11 -21.71 -26.04 -39.45
CA LEU A 11 -21.50 -24.95 -38.50
C LEU A 11 -19.99 -24.85 -38.21
N PHE A 12 -19.29 -23.96 -38.90
CA PHE A 12 -17.96 -23.53 -38.47
C PHE A 12 -18.12 -22.60 -37.27
N ALA A 13 -18.04 -23.15 -36.06
CA ALA A 13 -17.82 -22.35 -34.86
C ALA A 13 -16.38 -21.83 -34.93
N ILE A 14 -16.21 -20.58 -35.39
CA ILE A 14 -14.95 -19.86 -35.22
C ILE A 14 -14.81 -19.59 -33.73
N ALA A 15 -14.08 -20.45 -33.03
CA ALA A 15 -13.58 -20.14 -31.70
C ALA A 15 -12.56 -19.00 -31.87
N VAL A 16 -13.01 -17.76 -31.70
CA VAL A 16 -12.11 -16.63 -31.49
C VAL A 16 -11.49 -16.87 -30.13
N ALA A 17 -10.32 -17.51 -30.12
CA ALA A 17 -9.45 -17.47 -28.96
C ALA A 17 -9.04 -16.00 -28.77
N SER A 18 -9.77 -15.30 -27.90
CA SER A 18 -9.30 -14.06 -27.31
C SER A 18 -8.06 -14.44 -26.49
N THR A 19 -6.88 -14.36 -27.10
CA THR A 19 -5.67 -14.17 -26.33
C THR A 19 -5.83 -12.79 -25.71
N ALA A 20 -6.28 -12.73 -24.46
CA ALA A 20 -6.18 -11.52 -23.67
C ALA A 20 -4.69 -11.18 -23.62
N GLN A 21 -4.23 -10.29 -24.51
CA GLN A 21 -2.95 -9.64 -24.38
C GLN A 21 -2.97 -9.04 -22.97
N ALA A 22 -2.06 -9.48 -22.09
CA ALA A 22 -1.92 -8.86 -20.79
C ALA A 22 -1.80 -7.35 -21.03
N ARG A 23 -2.78 -6.57 -20.54
CA ARG A 23 -2.72 -5.12 -20.68
C ARG A 23 -1.49 -4.67 -19.89
N VAL A 24 -0.52 -4.12 -20.60
CA VAL A 24 0.66 -3.51 -20.00
C VAL A 24 0.19 -2.28 -19.23
N ASP A 25 0.64 -2.15 -17.98
CA ASP A 25 0.40 -0.94 -17.19
C ASP A 25 1.47 0.09 -17.57
N ASP A 26 1.10 1.07 -18.38
CA ASP A 26 1.99 2.13 -18.86
C ASP A 26 2.51 3.04 -17.73
N SER A 27 1.98 2.90 -16.51
CA SER A 27 2.41 3.68 -15.35
C SER A 27 3.55 3.05 -14.55
N SER A 28 4.01 1.84 -14.91
CA SER A 28 5.04 1.09 -14.17
C SER A 28 6.12 0.54 -15.10
N TYR A 29 7.36 0.56 -14.64
CA TYR A 29 8.47 -0.11 -15.31
C TYR A 29 8.52 -1.61 -15.03
N ALA A 30 7.73 -2.10 -14.06
CA ALA A 30 7.77 -3.48 -13.62
C ALA A 30 7.39 -4.46 -14.74
N GLU A 31 8.01 -5.64 -14.71
CA GLU A 31 7.74 -6.73 -15.65
C GLU A 31 7.09 -7.93 -14.93
N PRO A 32 5.81 -7.83 -14.51
CA PRO A 32 5.16 -8.85 -13.69
C PRO A 32 4.93 -10.19 -14.40
N ASP A 33 5.08 -10.24 -15.72
CA ASP A 33 5.05 -11.49 -16.48
C ASP A 33 6.39 -12.24 -16.45
N ARG A 34 7.46 -11.60 -15.96
CA ARG A 34 8.78 -12.20 -15.78
C ARG A 34 9.05 -12.57 -14.33
N VAL A 35 8.76 -11.67 -13.41
CA VAL A 35 8.94 -11.85 -11.97
C VAL A 35 7.93 -11.01 -11.21
N ARG A 36 7.32 -11.57 -10.16
CA ARG A 36 6.37 -10.88 -9.29
C ARG A 36 6.89 -10.80 -7.87
N VAL A 37 6.75 -9.64 -7.23
CA VAL A 37 6.88 -9.50 -5.78
C VAL A 37 5.67 -10.14 -5.13
N ALA A 38 5.90 -11.12 -4.25
CA ALA A 38 4.85 -11.85 -3.54
C ALA A 38 4.70 -11.38 -2.08
N ASP A 39 5.78 -10.91 -1.47
CA ASP A 39 5.82 -10.42 -0.10
C ASP A 39 6.92 -9.37 0.08
N ILE A 40 6.70 -8.40 0.96
CA ILE A 40 7.67 -7.36 1.30
C ILE A 40 7.92 -7.34 2.81
N GLY A 41 9.18 -7.51 3.22
CA GLY A 41 9.64 -7.24 4.57
C GLY A 41 10.28 -5.85 4.67
N LEU A 42 9.67 -4.92 5.38
CA LEU A 42 10.24 -3.59 5.64
C LEU A 42 10.93 -3.58 7.02
N ASP A 43 12.10 -2.95 7.07
CA ASP A 43 12.81 -2.62 8.30
C ASP A 43 13.29 -1.17 8.15
N LEU A 44 12.53 -0.23 8.70
CA LEU A 44 12.69 1.21 8.43
C LEU A 44 12.69 2.02 9.72
N ARG A 45 13.44 3.10 9.71
CA ARG A 45 13.38 4.14 10.74
C ARG A 45 12.73 5.41 10.19
N VAL A 46 11.81 5.98 10.95
CA VAL A 46 11.22 7.30 10.71
C VAL A 46 12.13 8.36 11.30
N ASP A 47 12.75 9.17 10.45
CA ASP A 47 13.64 10.27 10.83
C ASP A 47 12.98 11.61 10.52
N PHE A 48 12.42 12.24 11.55
CA PHE A 48 11.78 13.56 11.44
C PHE A 48 12.76 14.72 11.26
N GLU A 49 14.01 14.58 11.71
CA GLU A 49 15.04 15.62 11.57
C GLU A 49 15.42 15.76 10.09
N ASN A 50 15.69 14.62 9.44
CA ASN A 50 16.06 14.59 8.04
C ASN A 50 14.86 14.46 7.09
N LYS A 51 13.65 14.19 7.61
CA LYS A 51 12.43 13.89 6.84
C LYS A 51 12.61 12.69 5.92
N GLN A 52 13.09 11.57 6.47
CA GLN A 52 13.40 10.37 5.71
C GLN A 52 12.83 9.12 6.36
N LEU A 53 12.45 8.16 5.53
CA LEU A 53 12.43 6.76 5.92
C LEU A 53 13.75 6.13 5.46
N ARG A 54 14.44 5.41 6.36
CA ARG A 54 15.73 4.79 6.04
C ARG A 54 15.80 3.36 6.58
N GLY A 55 16.29 2.45 5.77
CA GLY A 55 16.47 1.07 6.18
C GLY A 55 16.51 0.12 4.99
N SER A 56 15.72 -0.95 5.03
CA SER A 56 15.68 -1.92 3.94
C SER A 56 14.31 -2.48 3.61
N ALA A 57 14.15 -2.90 2.36
CA ALA A 57 13.04 -3.69 1.86
C ALA A 57 13.56 -5.06 1.38
N ASP A 58 13.00 -6.14 1.93
CA ASP A 58 13.19 -7.52 1.51
C ASP A 58 12.04 -7.93 0.61
N LEU A 59 12.29 -8.01 -0.69
CA LEU A 59 11.33 -8.43 -1.70
C LEU A 59 11.41 -9.93 -1.88
N ARG A 60 10.35 -10.66 -1.52
CA ARG A 60 10.23 -12.09 -1.85
C ARG A 60 9.67 -12.23 -3.25
N LEU A 61 10.42 -12.91 -4.12
CA LEU A 61 10.18 -12.95 -5.55
C LEU A 61 9.58 -14.30 -5.98
N ASN A 62 8.61 -14.24 -6.87
CA ASN A 62 8.07 -15.35 -7.63
C ASN A 62 8.50 -15.20 -9.09
N TRP A 63 9.48 -16.00 -9.53
CA TRP A 63 9.98 -15.97 -10.90
C TRP A 63 9.01 -16.73 -11.81
N ILE A 64 8.51 -16.06 -12.84
CA ILE A 64 7.52 -16.60 -13.79
C ILE A 64 8.22 -17.12 -15.05
N ALA A 65 9.21 -16.37 -15.54
CA ALA A 65 10.01 -16.75 -16.69
C ALA A 65 11.36 -17.36 -16.24
N ASP A 66 11.64 -18.60 -16.64
CA ASP A 66 12.85 -19.35 -16.25
C ASP A 66 14.17 -18.68 -16.71
N ASP A 67 14.10 -17.88 -17.77
CA ASP A 67 15.22 -17.15 -18.35
C ASP A 67 15.40 -15.75 -17.75
N ALA A 68 14.48 -15.27 -16.91
CA ALA A 68 14.57 -13.94 -16.32
C ALA A 68 15.78 -13.82 -15.39
N ARG A 69 16.59 -12.79 -15.61
CA ARG A 69 17.81 -12.48 -14.86
C ARG A 69 17.84 -11.08 -14.29
N ASP A 70 16.86 -10.26 -14.64
CA ASP A 70 16.70 -8.92 -14.12
C ASP A 70 15.43 -8.84 -13.26
N LEU A 71 15.50 -8.05 -12.21
CA LEU A 71 14.33 -7.54 -11.49
C LEU A 71 14.24 -6.04 -11.76
N VAL A 72 13.15 -5.64 -12.40
CA VAL A 72 12.86 -4.23 -12.69
C VAL A 72 11.85 -3.70 -11.67
N LEU A 73 12.21 -2.60 -11.00
CA LEU A 73 11.41 -1.95 -9.97
C LEU A 73 11.20 -0.48 -10.31
N ASP A 74 10.08 0.05 -9.82
CA ASP A 74 9.78 1.47 -9.81
C ASP A 74 10.44 2.13 -8.60
N THR A 75 11.06 3.29 -8.82
CA THR A 75 11.58 4.15 -7.76
C THR A 75 11.33 5.62 -8.10
N ARG A 76 11.23 6.49 -7.10
CA ARG A 76 11.27 7.94 -7.27
C ARG A 76 12.02 8.58 -6.11
N ASP A 77 13.07 9.34 -6.39
CA ASP A 77 13.86 10.05 -5.38
C ASP A 77 14.32 9.16 -4.21
N LEU A 78 14.69 7.91 -4.52
CA LEU A 78 15.28 6.97 -3.57
C LEU A 78 16.81 6.94 -3.73
N THR A 79 17.53 7.03 -2.62
CA THR A 79 18.97 6.75 -2.61
C THR A 79 19.17 5.27 -2.33
N ILE A 80 19.62 4.51 -3.33
CA ILE A 80 19.93 3.08 -3.19
C ILE A 80 21.35 2.92 -2.65
N GLU A 81 21.49 2.37 -1.44
CA GLU A 81 22.80 2.18 -0.79
C GLU A 81 23.41 0.82 -1.15
N LYS A 82 22.59 -0.24 -1.16
CA LYS A 82 23.07 -1.62 -1.32
C LYS A 82 21.95 -2.56 -1.78
N VAL A 83 22.26 -3.46 -2.69
CA VAL A 83 21.36 -4.54 -3.11
C VAL A 83 22.01 -5.91 -2.87
N LEU A 84 21.26 -6.82 -2.27
CA LEU A 84 21.69 -8.18 -1.96
C LEU A 84 20.65 -9.21 -2.42
N GLY A 85 21.08 -10.35 -2.95
CA GLY A 85 20.24 -11.51 -3.23
C GLY A 85 20.50 -12.64 -2.24
N LYS A 86 19.45 -13.22 -1.67
CA LYS A 86 19.55 -14.38 -0.77
C LYS A 86 19.40 -15.67 -1.58
N SER A 87 20.40 -16.55 -1.57
CA SER A 87 20.34 -17.80 -2.34
C SER A 87 19.43 -18.84 -1.67
N VAL A 88 18.99 -19.85 -2.43
CA VAL A 88 18.20 -20.98 -1.91
C VAL A 88 18.97 -21.77 -0.84
N GLU A 89 20.28 -21.90 -0.99
CA GLU A 89 21.19 -22.56 -0.04
C GLU A 89 21.43 -21.73 1.22
N GLY A 90 20.89 -20.51 1.28
CA GLY A 90 21.22 -19.50 2.28
C GLY A 90 22.37 -18.59 1.82
N GLY A 91 22.68 -17.59 2.64
CA GLY A 91 23.71 -16.60 2.32
C GLY A 91 23.23 -15.44 1.43
N TRP A 92 23.83 -14.27 1.66
CA TRP A 92 23.54 -13.04 0.94
C TRP A 92 24.68 -12.70 -0.03
N HIS A 93 24.33 -12.41 -1.27
CA HIS A 93 25.27 -12.06 -2.34
C HIS A 93 25.03 -10.64 -2.80
N ARG A 94 26.09 -9.85 -2.97
CA ARG A 94 25.96 -8.50 -3.53
C ARG A 94 25.53 -8.59 -4.99
N LEU A 95 24.54 -7.81 -5.37
CA LEU A 95 24.03 -7.72 -6.73
C LEU A 95 24.45 -6.39 -7.37
N ASN A 96 24.63 -6.42 -8.68
CA ASN A 96 24.80 -5.21 -9.48
C ASN A 96 23.43 -4.65 -9.83
N TRP A 97 23.34 -3.34 -9.95
CA TRP A 97 22.10 -2.65 -10.28
C TRP A 97 22.41 -1.38 -11.06
N GLU A 98 21.44 -0.94 -11.84
CA GLU A 98 21.44 0.29 -12.60
C GLU A 98 20.19 1.09 -12.24
N LEU A 99 20.37 2.39 -12.01
CA LEU A 99 19.28 3.34 -11.84
C LEU A 99 19.25 4.24 -13.07
N ALA A 100 18.20 4.12 -13.87
CA ALA A 100 18.03 4.93 -15.06
C ALA A 100 17.80 6.41 -14.71
N ASP A 101 18.04 7.29 -15.68
CA ASP A 101 17.69 8.70 -15.58
C ASP A 101 16.22 8.88 -15.17
N ALA A 102 15.97 9.86 -14.31
CA ALA A 102 14.64 10.10 -13.78
C ALA A 102 13.68 10.60 -14.86
N ASP A 103 12.58 9.87 -15.04
CA ASP A 103 11.42 10.39 -15.75
C ASP A 103 10.63 11.33 -14.82
N PRO A 104 10.20 12.52 -15.30
CA PRO A 104 9.47 13.48 -14.46
C PRO A 104 8.16 12.95 -13.86
N LEU A 105 7.50 12.01 -14.52
CA LEU A 105 6.23 11.43 -14.08
C LEU A 105 6.44 10.10 -13.36
N PHE A 106 7.24 9.20 -13.91
CA PHE A 106 7.34 7.82 -13.43
C PHE A 106 8.49 7.57 -12.45
N GLY A 107 9.40 8.54 -12.31
CA GLY A 107 10.63 8.39 -11.55
C GLY A 107 11.67 7.57 -12.31
N SER A 108 12.58 6.92 -11.58
CA SER A 108 13.68 6.15 -12.13
C SER A 108 13.39 4.66 -12.12
N ARG A 109 13.71 3.99 -13.23
CA ARG A 109 13.71 2.53 -13.31
C ARG A 109 14.95 1.99 -12.60
N LEU A 110 14.74 1.13 -11.61
CA LEU A 110 15.82 0.38 -10.95
C LEU A 110 15.88 -1.03 -11.54
N THR A 111 16.95 -1.34 -12.25
CA THR A 111 17.21 -2.68 -12.80
C THR A 111 18.25 -3.39 -11.94
N ILE A 112 17.90 -4.54 -11.36
CA ILE A 112 18.82 -5.36 -10.55
C ILE A 112 19.23 -6.57 -11.37
N HIS A 113 20.51 -6.66 -11.72
CA HIS A 113 21.07 -7.71 -12.55
C HIS A 113 21.53 -8.90 -11.71
N MET A 114 21.12 -10.10 -12.11
CA MET A 114 21.39 -11.32 -11.38
C MET A 114 21.94 -12.43 -12.29
N SER A 115 23.01 -13.10 -11.85
CA SER A 115 23.54 -14.28 -12.56
C SER A 115 22.64 -15.51 -12.45
N ARG A 116 21.72 -15.51 -11.48
CA ARG A 116 20.75 -16.56 -11.17
C ARG A 116 19.52 -15.94 -10.51
N GLN A 117 18.41 -16.66 -10.51
CA GLN A 117 17.20 -16.24 -9.80
C GLN A 117 17.40 -16.34 -8.29
N TYR A 118 17.16 -15.23 -7.58
CA TYR A 118 17.20 -15.18 -6.12
C TYR A 118 15.78 -15.16 -5.56
N PRO A 119 15.42 -16.01 -4.58
CA PRO A 119 14.11 -15.98 -3.93
C PRO A 119 13.81 -14.69 -3.16
N ILE A 120 14.84 -14.04 -2.62
CA ILE A 120 14.70 -12.78 -1.87
C ILE A 120 15.76 -11.80 -2.34
N VAL A 121 15.36 -10.55 -2.55
CA VAL A 121 16.25 -9.43 -2.80
C VAL A 121 16.07 -8.38 -1.71
N ARG A 122 17.15 -8.03 -1.02
CA ARG A 122 17.20 -6.95 -0.02
C ARG A 122 17.76 -5.70 -0.66
N ILE A 123 17.03 -4.59 -0.52
CA ILE A 123 17.45 -3.27 -0.97
C ILE A 123 17.57 -2.40 0.27
N ARG A 124 18.77 -1.90 0.54
CA ARG A 124 19.02 -0.89 1.56
C ARG A 124 18.95 0.49 0.90
N TYR A 125 18.12 1.37 1.44
CA TYR A 125 17.80 2.65 0.83
C TYR A 125 17.38 3.70 1.86
N GLN A 126 17.25 4.93 1.39
CA GLN A 126 16.60 6.01 2.11
C GLN A 126 15.76 6.85 1.16
N THR A 127 14.69 7.43 1.67
CA THR A 127 13.80 8.32 0.90
C THR A 127 14.39 9.72 0.81
N SER A 128 13.95 10.48 -0.20
CA SER A 128 14.14 11.92 -0.24
C SER A 128 13.23 12.65 0.76
N PRO A 129 13.65 13.79 1.33
CA PRO A 129 12.76 14.71 2.05
C PRO A 129 11.61 15.25 1.19
N GLN A 130 11.72 15.14 -0.13
CA GLN A 130 10.71 15.52 -1.12
C GLN A 130 9.96 14.29 -1.68
N ALA A 131 10.07 13.11 -1.06
CA ALA A 131 9.36 11.92 -1.49
C ALA A 131 7.88 12.20 -1.73
N SER A 132 7.45 12.09 -2.98
CA SER A 132 6.11 12.53 -3.43
C SER A 132 4.94 11.87 -2.68
N GLY A 133 5.16 10.69 -2.11
CA GLY A 133 4.16 9.93 -1.37
C GLY A 133 4.25 10.09 0.14
N LEU A 134 5.09 10.99 0.67
CA LEU A 134 5.23 11.26 2.09
C LEU A 134 5.04 12.74 2.38
N GLN A 135 4.19 13.06 3.35
CA GLN A 135 4.01 14.42 3.84
C GLN A 135 4.56 14.54 5.25
N TRP A 136 5.53 15.44 5.44
CA TRP A 136 6.19 15.72 6.71
C TRP A 136 5.71 17.07 7.26
N LEU A 137 5.15 17.05 8.47
CA LEU A 137 4.55 18.21 9.13
C LEU A 137 5.36 18.57 10.38
N THR A 138 5.68 19.86 10.51
CA THR A 138 6.29 20.38 11.74
C THR A 138 5.25 20.41 12.86
N PRO A 139 5.65 20.48 14.14
CA PRO A 139 4.72 20.57 15.25
C PRO A 139 3.66 21.67 15.09
N GLU A 140 4.01 22.83 14.55
CA GLU A 140 3.07 23.95 14.38
C GLU A 140 1.93 23.65 13.41
N MET A 141 2.11 22.65 12.53
CA MET A 141 1.11 22.22 11.55
C MET A 141 0.15 21.16 12.11
N THR A 142 0.43 20.58 13.28
CA THR A 142 -0.42 19.56 13.93
C THR A 142 -1.46 20.20 14.84
N ALA A 143 -2.49 19.48 15.26
CA ALA A 143 -3.50 20.00 16.19
C ALA A 143 -2.91 20.24 17.58
N GLY A 144 -2.04 19.35 18.05
CA GLY A 144 -1.41 19.42 19.38
C GLY A 144 -0.29 20.45 19.51
N LYS A 145 0.26 20.95 18.40
CA LYS A 145 1.33 21.98 18.35
C LYS A 145 2.67 21.59 19.02
N LYS A 146 2.82 20.32 19.42
CA LYS A 146 3.95 19.84 20.23
C LYS A 146 4.79 18.77 19.54
N SER A 147 4.13 17.88 18.81
CA SER A 147 4.76 16.74 18.14
C SER A 147 4.65 16.90 16.63
N PRO A 148 5.67 16.49 15.85
CA PRO A 148 5.58 16.45 14.41
C PRO A 148 4.61 15.34 13.97
N PHE A 149 4.28 15.33 12.67
CA PHE A 149 3.43 14.31 12.07
C PHE A 149 3.96 13.94 10.69
N MET A 150 3.88 12.67 10.33
CA MET A 150 4.15 12.20 8.98
C MET A 150 3.05 11.23 8.56
N PHE A 151 2.62 11.31 7.30
CA PHE A 151 1.78 10.28 6.69
C PHE A 151 2.14 10.06 5.25
N SER A 152 1.84 8.86 4.76
CA SER A 152 1.95 8.52 3.35
C SER A 152 0.66 8.73 2.59
N GLN A 153 0.78 8.97 1.29
CA GLN A 153 -0.29 8.85 0.31
C GLN A 153 0.30 8.17 -0.94
N SER A 154 0.03 6.87 -1.11
CA SER A 154 0.68 6.06 -2.14
C SER A 154 -0.08 6.04 -3.47
N GLN A 155 -1.38 6.32 -3.49
CA GLN A 155 -2.17 6.38 -4.73
C GLN A 155 -1.87 7.66 -5.52
N ALA A 156 -1.67 7.61 -6.84
CA ALA A 156 -1.75 6.43 -7.72
C ALA A 156 -0.44 5.62 -7.84
N ILE A 157 0.70 6.30 -7.92
CA ILE A 157 2.03 5.71 -8.20
C ILE A 157 3.11 6.37 -7.34
N HIS A 158 2.82 6.54 -6.05
CA HIS A 158 3.70 7.21 -5.10
C HIS A 158 4.32 6.26 -4.07
N ALA A 159 3.90 4.99 -4.02
CA ALA A 159 4.58 3.97 -3.22
C ALA A 159 6.07 3.87 -3.59
N ARG A 160 6.37 3.97 -4.89
CA ARG A 160 7.75 3.99 -5.43
C ARG A 160 8.64 5.12 -4.89
N SER A 161 8.05 6.17 -4.30
CA SER A 161 8.83 7.26 -3.71
C SER A 161 9.31 6.99 -2.29
N TRP A 162 8.83 5.92 -1.67
CA TRP A 162 9.22 5.57 -0.30
C TRP A 162 9.50 4.07 -0.07
N VAL A 163 9.22 3.21 -1.06
CA VAL A 163 9.65 1.81 -1.12
C VAL A 163 10.10 1.51 -2.55
N PRO A 164 11.22 0.80 -2.79
CA PRO A 164 11.54 0.26 -4.12
C PRO A 164 10.73 -1.02 -4.37
N LEU A 165 9.74 -0.98 -5.28
CA LEU A 165 8.84 -2.10 -5.55
C LEU A 165 8.29 -2.10 -6.99
N GLN A 166 7.47 -3.08 -7.33
CA GLN A 166 6.63 -3.06 -8.54
C GLN A 166 5.38 -2.24 -8.23
N ASP A 167 5.37 -0.96 -8.60
CA ASP A 167 4.34 0.00 -8.20
C ASP A 167 3.22 0.05 -9.25
N THR A 168 2.49 -1.06 -9.34
CA THR A 168 1.36 -1.29 -10.24
C THR A 168 0.24 -2.00 -9.47
N PRO A 169 -1.04 -1.67 -9.71
CA PRO A 169 -2.15 -2.38 -9.07
C PRO A 169 -2.30 -3.84 -9.56
N SER A 170 -1.62 -4.22 -10.64
CA SER A 170 -1.61 -5.60 -11.18
C SER A 170 -0.78 -6.59 -10.36
N VAL A 171 0.11 -6.09 -9.49
CA VAL A 171 0.91 -6.89 -8.56
C VAL A 171 0.33 -6.72 -7.15
N ARG A 172 0.04 -7.85 -6.51
CA ARG A 172 -0.42 -7.88 -5.12
C ARG A 172 0.58 -8.65 -4.27
N TYR A 173 0.86 -8.13 -3.09
CA TYR A 173 1.80 -8.73 -2.16
C TYR A 173 1.26 -8.65 -0.72
N THR A 174 1.70 -9.56 0.13
CA THR A 174 1.62 -9.38 1.59
C THR A 174 2.78 -8.53 2.08
N TYR A 175 2.70 -7.97 3.29
CA TYR A 175 3.88 -7.33 3.85
C TYR A 175 3.96 -7.48 5.36
N SER A 176 5.18 -7.40 5.87
CA SER A 176 5.48 -7.18 7.28
C SER A 176 6.42 -5.99 7.40
N ALA A 177 6.29 -5.23 8.46
CA ALA A 177 7.13 -4.06 8.70
C ALA A 177 7.60 -4.02 10.14
N HIS A 178 8.89 -3.78 10.32
CA HIS A 178 9.49 -3.32 11.57
C HIS A 178 9.80 -1.83 11.40
N ILE A 179 9.19 -0.97 12.22
CA ILE A 179 9.32 0.47 12.13
C ILE A 179 9.86 1.02 13.45
N GLU A 180 11.05 1.62 13.37
CA GLU A 180 11.61 2.41 14.46
C GLU A 180 11.18 3.88 14.34
N SER A 181 10.81 4.52 15.45
CA SER A 181 10.44 5.95 15.51
C SER A 181 10.86 6.61 16.83
N ASP A 182 10.57 7.90 16.97
CA ASP A 182 10.68 8.58 18.27
C ASP A 182 9.71 7.93 19.28
N PRO A 183 10.17 7.54 20.49
CA PRO A 183 9.32 6.86 21.48
C PRO A 183 8.10 7.66 21.95
N SER A 184 8.03 8.97 21.70
CA SER A 184 6.85 9.78 22.00
C SER A 184 5.72 9.65 20.97
N LEU A 185 6.02 9.10 19.78
CA LEU A 185 5.11 9.01 18.65
C LEU A 185 4.57 7.59 18.49
N MET A 186 3.32 7.50 18.04
CA MET A 186 2.66 6.26 17.63
C MET A 186 2.80 6.10 16.11
N VAL A 187 3.16 4.90 15.66
CA VAL A 187 3.20 4.54 14.24
C VAL A 187 1.99 3.66 13.92
N LEU A 188 1.35 3.93 12.79
CA LEU A 188 0.25 3.12 12.26
C LEU A 188 0.54 2.78 10.79
N MET A 189 0.12 1.60 10.36
CA MET A 189 0.19 1.17 8.96
C MET A 189 -1.13 0.53 8.51
N SER A 190 -1.33 0.35 7.20
CA SER A 190 -2.45 -0.43 6.65
C SER A 190 -2.29 -1.94 6.92
N ALA A 191 -2.28 -2.33 8.19
CA ALA A 191 -1.96 -3.66 8.72
C ALA A 191 -2.58 -3.86 10.13
N ASP A 192 -2.10 -4.83 10.90
CA ASP A 192 -2.52 -5.10 12.29
C ASP A 192 -1.93 -4.09 13.28
N ASN A 193 -2.55 -2.92 13.36
CA ASN A 193 -2.27 -1.98 14.44
C ASN A 193 -2.78 -2.52 15.79
N GLN A 194 -1.92 -2.55 16.79
CA GLN A 194 -2.31 -2.88 18.17
C GLN A 194 -2.89 -1.64 18.85
N THR A 195 -4.16 -1.72 19.26
CA THR A 195 -4.88 -0.57 19.85
C THR A 195 -4.37 -0.17 21.24
N ASP A 196 -3.65 -1.07 21.90
CA ASP A 196 -3.01 -0.92 23.20
C ASP A 196 -1.48 -0.93 23.10
N ALA A 197 -0.93 -0.69 21.91
CA ALA A 197 0.51 -0.61 21.69
C ALA A 197 1.16 0.38 22.68
N THR A 198 2.25 -0.06 23.31
CA THR A 198 3.08 0.85 24.09
C THR A 198 3.84 1.76 23.15
N ARG A 199 3.92 3.06 23.47
CA ARG A 199 4.80 3.98 22.76
C ARG A 199 6.23 3.81 23.27
N ASP A 200 6.98 2.94 22.62
CA ASP A 200 8.40 2.69 22.91
C ASP A 200 9.31 2.99 21.71
N GLY A 201 8.71 3.34 20.57
CA GLY A 201 9.42 3.65 19.33
C GLY A 201 9.72 2.43 18.47
N ASP A 202 9.21 1.24 18.82
CA ASP A 202 9.48 -0.03 18.15
C ASP A 202 8.14 -0.70 17.75
N TYR A 203 7.84 -0.71 16.45
CA TYR A 203 6.53 -1.16 15.98
C TYR A 203 6.66 -2.29 14.96
N VAL A 204 5.85 -3.34 15.13
CA VAL A 204 5.78 -4.47 14.20
C VAL A 204 4.38 -4.60 13.63
N PHE A 205 4.31 -4.67 12.30
CA PHE A 205 3.07 -4.80 11.54
C PHE A 205 3.14 -5.98 10.58
N ARG A 206 1.97 -6.51 10.24
CA ARG A 206 1.74 -7.58 9.29
C ARG A 206 0.40 -7.42 8.59
N MET A 207 0.48 -7.22 7.27
CA MET A 207 -0.66 -7.36 6.37
C MET A 207 -0.63 -8.74 5.73
N ARG A 208 -1.56 -9.61 6.13
CA ARG A 208 -1.65 -10.99 5.63
C ARG A 208 -2.45 -11.12 4.34
N GLN A 209 -3.26 -10.11 4.02
CA GLN A 209 -4.07 -10.05 2.82
C GLN A 209 -3.25 -9.42 1.69
N PRO A 210 -3.13 -10.05 0.50
CA PRO A 210 -2.39 -9.45 -0.61
C PRO A 210 -3.04 -8.17 -1.13
N ILE A 211 -2.28 -7.06 -1.11
CA ILE A 211 -2.74 -5.73 -1.54
C ILE A 211 -1.88 -5.20 -2.70
N PRO A 212 -2.45 -4.37 -3.59
CA PRO A 212 -1.68 -3.57 -4.54
C PRO A 212 -0.83 -2.50 -3.81
N SER A 213 0.20 -2.00 -4.51
CA SER A 213 1.20 -1.07 -3.96
C SER A 213 0.61 0.18 -3.34
N TYR A 214 -0.37 0.77 -4.01
CA TYR A 214 -0.97 2.05 -3.63
C TYR A 214 -1.74 2.01 -2.29
N LEU A 215 -2.05 0.82 -1.78
CA LEU A 215 -2.75 0.60 -0.51
C LEU A 215 -1.80 0.42 0.69
N MET A 216 -0.48 0.33 0.45
CA MET A 216 0.49 0.37 1.52
C MET A 216 0.56 1.80 2.07
N ALA A 217 0.30 1.93 3.38
CA ALA A 217 0.29 3.21 4.05
C ALA A 217 1.00 3.16 5.40
N ILE A 218 1.54 4.31 5.81
CA ILE A 218 2.19 4.56 7.09
C ILE A 218 1.82 5.96 7.59
N ALA A 219 1.66 6.11 8.90
CA ALA A 219 1.60 7.39 9.58
C ALA A 219 2.35 7.33 10.92
N ALA A 220 2.92 8.46 11.34
CA ALA A 220 3.59 8.61 12.62
C ALA A 220 3.25 9.97 13.24
N GLY A 221 2.79 10.00 14.48
CA GLY A 221 2.40 11.24 15.17
C GLY A 221 1.98 11.01 16.62
N ASP A 222 1.53 12.07 17.29
CA ASP A 222 0.91 11.96 18.61
C ASP A 222 -0.52 11.42 18.48
N LEU A 223 -0.65 10.12 18.25
CA LEU A 223 -1.94 9.48 17.97
C LEU A 223 -2.45 8.68 19.16
N VAL A 224 -3.72 8.88 19.48
CA VAL A 224 -4.46 8.13 20.50
C VAL A 224 -5.63 7.39 19.84
N PHE A 225 -6.10 6.34 20.49
CA PHE A 225 -7.15 5.46 19.99
C PHE A 225 -8.42 5.57 20.84
N GLN A 226 -9.58 5.55 20.18
CA GLN A 226 -10.88 5.40 20.82
C GLN A 226 -11.73 4.36 20.07
N PRO A 227 -12.22 3.30 20.75
CA PRO A 227 -13.04 2.27 20.11
C PRO A 227 -14.44 2.80 19.76
N ILE A 228 -14.96 2.34 18.62
CA ILE A 228 -16.38 2.50 18.21
C ILE A 228 -17.13 1.19 18.41
N SER A 229 -16.51 0.07 18.03
CA SER A 229 -17.02 -1.30 18.21
C SER A 229 -15.87 -2.27 18.48
N GLU A 230 -16.16 -3.57 18.58
CA GLU A 230 -15.13 -4.60 18.74
C GLU A 230 -14.13 -4.63 17.56
N ARG A 231 -14.58 -4.24 16.36
CA ARG A 231 -13.80 -4.31 15.11
C ARG A 231 -13.60 -2.97 14.41
N SER A 232 -13.87 -1.86 15.11
CA SER A 232 -13.69 -0.51 14.57
C SER A 232 -13.37 0.51 15.65
N GLY A 233 -12.60 1.52 15.30
CA GLY A 233 -12.33 2.68 16.15
C GLY A 233 -11.67 3.81 15.37
N VAL A 234 -11.35 4.87 16.10
CA VAL A 234 -10.73 6.08 15.54
C VAL A 234 -9.36 6.25 16.16
N TRP A 235 -8.38 6.58 15.32
CA TRP A 235 -7.09 7.13 15.70
C TRP A 235 -7.07 8.61 15.33
N ALA A 236 -6.60 9.45 16.23
CA ALA A 236 -6.46 10.90 15.99
C ALA A 236 -5.47 11.53 16.97
N GLU A 237 -5.12 12.79 16.74
CA GLU A 237 -4.48 13.59 17.79
C GLU A 237 -5.43 13.76 18.99
N PRO A 238 -4.92 13.88 20.24
CA PRO A 238 -5.75 13.99 21.44
C PRO A 238 -6.82 15.09 21.39
N ALA A 239 -6.54 16.19 20.68
CA ALA A 239 -7.47 17.31 20.54
C ALA A 239 -8.69 16.99 19.64
N THR A 240 -8.63 15.93 18.84
CA THR A 240 -9.63 15.60 17.80
C THR A 240 -10.38 14.31 18.11
N ILE A 241 -9.82 13.44 18.96
CA ILE A 241 -10.31 12.07 19.16
C ILE A 241 -11.78 12.00 19.61
N GLU A 242 -12.20 12.84 20.57
CA GLU A 242 -13.55 12.80 21.12
C GLU A 242 -14.60 13.19 20.06
N ALA A 243 -14.36 14.30 19.36
CA ALA A 243 -15.23 14.76 18.29
C ALA A 243 -15.33 13.73 17.15
N ALA A 244 -14.20 13.14 16.75
CA ALA A 244 -14.16 12.11 15.71
C ALA A 244 -14.94 10.85 16.11
N ALA A 245 -14.77 10.37 17.35
CA ALA A 245 -15.47 9.19 17.82
C ALA A 245 -17.00 9.41 17.88
N VAL A 246 -17.45 10.61 18.27
CA VAL A 246 -18.88 10.98 18.23
C VAL A 246 -19.39 11.04 16.79
N GLU A 247 -18.64 11.68 15.89
CA GLU A 247 -19.01 11.83 14.47
C GLU A 247 -19.20 10.45 13.80
N PHE A 248 -18.27 9.53 14.03
CA PHE A 248 -18.20 8.25 13.33
C PHE A 248 -18.77 7.06 14.12
N ALA A 249 -19.55 7.31 15.17
CA ALA A 249 -20.13 6.26 16.01
C ALA A 249 -21.00 5.24 15.25
N ASP A 250 -21.51 5.59 14.07
CA ASP A 250 -22.35 4.72 13.23
C ASP A 250 -21.57 3.74 12.34
N THR A 251 -20.22 3.75 12.38
CA THR A 251 -19.38 2.95 11.49
C THR A 251 -19.68 1.45 11.55
N GLU A 252 -19.90 0.87 12.74
CA GLU A 252 -20.26 -0.56 12.84
C GLU A 252 -21.57 -0.88 12.11
N LYS A 253 -22.56 0.01 12.18
CA LYS A 253 -23.81 -0.15 11.44
C LYS A 253 -23.56 -0.10 9.94
N MET A 254 -22.63 0.75 9.48
CA MET A 254 -22.22 0.78 8.08
C MET A 254 -21.56 -0.53 7.67
N ILE A 255 -20.65 -1.09 8.48
CA ILE A 255 -19.99 -2.39 8.21
C ILE A 255 -21.03 -3.51 8.12
N ALA A 256 -21.93 -3.63 9.10
CA ALA A 256 -22.98 -4.66 9.06
C ALA A 256 -23.89 -4.51 7.83
N THR A 257 -24.19 -3.27 7.44
CA THR A 257 -25.03 -2.98 6.26
C THR A 257 -24.29 -3.37 4.97
N THR A 258 -23.04 -2.95 4.79
CA THR A 258 -22.27 -3.27 3.58
C THR A 258 -21.98 -4.77 3.48
N GLU A 259 -21.73 -5.46 4.60
CA GLU A 259 -21.60 -6.92 4.61
C GLU A 259 -22.86 -7.63 4.13
N SER A 260 -24.04 -7.14 4.53
CA SER A 260 -25.32 -7.70 4.08
C SER A 260 -25.56 -7.51 2.58
N LEU A 261 -24.98 -6.48 1.98
CA LEU A 261 -25.16 -6.13 0.57
C LEU A 261 -24.10 -6.78 -0.33
N TYR A 262 -22.84 -6.81 0.10
CA TYR A 262 -21.68 -7.13 -0.75
C TYR A 262 -20.93 -8.40 -0.32
N GLY A 263 -21.37 -9.04 0.78
CA GLY A 263 -20.72 -10.22 1.37
C GLY A 263 -19.69 -9.84 2.45
N PRO A 264 -19.01 -10.83 3.06
CA PRO A 264 -18.22 -10.62 4.27
C PRO A 264 -17.10 -9.58 4.14
N TYR A 265 -16.85 -8.82 5.21
CA TYR A 265 -15.70 -7.91 5.32
C TYR A 265 -14.42 -8.72 5.60
N ARG A 266 -13.43 -8.67 4.69
CA ARG A 266 -12.28 -9.60 4.67
C ARG A 266 -10.99 -9.07 5.30
N TRP A 267 -11.05 -7.91 5.96
CA TRP A 267 -9.87 -7.21 6.46
C TRP A 267 -9.78 -7.21 7.99
N GLU A 268 -10.60 -8.02 8.67
CA GLU A 268 -10.61 -8.23 10.13
C GLU A 268 -11.13 -7.02 10.92
N ARG A 269 -10.50 -5.86 10.78
CA ARG A 269 -10.78 -4.61 11.50
C ARG A 269 -10.94 -3.44 10.51
N TYR A 270 -11.74 -2.44 10.86
CA TYR A 270 -11.88 -1.19 10.10
C TYR A 270 -11.72 0.00 11.03
N ASP A 271 -10.51 0.53 11.11
CA ASP A 271 -10.24 1.78 11.83
C ASP A 271 -10.23 2.98 10.87
N MET A 272 -10.33 4.17 11.45
CA MET A 272 -10.13 5.43 10.75
C MET A 272 -8.99 6.20 11.41
N LEU A 273 -8.09 6.77 10.62
CA LEU A 273 -7.09 7.73 11.09
C LEU A 273 -7.49 9.12 10.63
N ILE A 274 -7.76 10.01 11.58
CA ILE A 274 -8.00 11.42 11.28
C ILE A 274 -6.66 12.10 11.10
N LEU A 275 -6.40 12.56 9.88
CA LEU A 275 -5.17 13.25 9.53
C LEU A 275 -5.23 14.74 9.87
N PRO A 276 -4.08 15.43 9.89
CA PRO A 276 -4.05 16.88 9.96
C PRO A 276 -4.77 17.55 8.76
N PRO A 277 -5.20 18.83 8.88
CA PRO A 277 -5.96 19.54 7.83
C PRO A 277 -5.26 19.65 6.47
N SER A 278 -3.96 19.37 6.40
CA SER A 278 -3.20 19.37 5.16
C SER A 278 -3.42 18.13 4.28
N PHE A 279 -4.20 17.15 4.72
CA PHE A 279 -4.52 15.97 3.90
C PHE A 279 -5.26 16.40 2.62
N PRO A 280 -4.73 16.07 1.42
CA PRO A 280 -5.21 16.67 0.18
C PRO A 280 -6.51 16.09 -0.36
N TYR A 281 -7.03 15.01 0.24
CA TYR A 281 -8.22 14.29 -0.21
C TYR A 281 -9.30 14.24 0.87
N GLY A 282 -10.48 13.71 0.50
CA GLY A 282 -11.53 13.38 1.46
C GLY A 282 -11.11 12.20 2.33
N GLY A 283 -10.80 11.06 1.69
CA GLY A 283 -10.28 9.88 2.35
C GLY A 283 -9.30 9.11 1.45
N MET A 284 -8.71 8.07 2.03
CA MET A 284 -7.94 7.06 1.31
C MET A 284 -8.23 5.70 1.95
N GLU A 285 -8.58 4.72 1.12
CA GLU A 285 -9.12 3.41 1.50
C GLU A 285 -8.07 2.40 1.99
N ASN A 286 -6.99 2.90 2.60
CA ASN A 286 -5.90 2.12 3.17
C ASN A 286 -6.47 0.97 4.03
N PRO A 287 -6.25 -0.31 3.66
CA PRO A 287 -7.01 -1.38 4.27
C PRO A 287 -6.74 -1.47 5.77
N ARG A 288 -7.79 -1.72 6.54
CA ARG A 288 -7.81 -1.75 8.01
C ARG A 288 -7.71 -0.39 8.69
N ILE A 289 -7.26 0.67 8.02
CA ILE A 289 -7.15 2.01 8.59
C ILE A 289 -7.34 3.10 7.53
N SER A 290 -8.59 3.44 7.23
CA SER A 290 -8.88 4.49 6.26
C SER A 290 -8.35 5.84 6.77
N PHE A 291 -7.60 6.56 5.93
CA PHE A 291 -7.13 7.90 6.27
C PHE A 291 -8.24 8.89 5.91
N ILE A 292 -8.63 9.74 6.86
CA ILE A 292 -9.81 10.61 6.74
C ILE A 292 -9.43 12.06 7.01
N THR A 293 -9.94 12.97 6.18
CA THR A 293 -9.84 14.41 6.39
C THR A 293 -10.55 14.86 7.68
N PRO A 294 -10.01 15.82 8.44
CA PRO A 294 -10.73 16.35 9.61
C PRO A 294 -11.94 17.20 9.19
N THR A 295 -12.05 17.59 7.90
CA THR A 295 -13.13 18.45 7.40
C THR A 295 -14.51 17.80 7.41
N VAL A 296 -14.60 16.49 7.59
CA VAL A 296 -15.89 15.77 7.72
C VAL A 296 -16.39 15.66 9.16
N ILE A 297 -15.64 16.18 10.14
CA ILE A 297 -16.06 16.26 11.54
C ILE A 297 -16.83 17.57 11.72
N VAL A 298 -18.13 17.55 11.43
CA VAL A 298 -19.00 18.74 11.40
C VAL A 298 -19.97 18.83 12.59
N GLY A 299 -20.09 17.77 13.39
CA GLY A 299 -20.84 17.71 14.64
C GLY A 299 -22.29 17.23 14.50
N ASP A 300 -22.78 17.01 13.28
CA ASP A 300 -24.16 16.58 13.00
C ASP A 300 -24.26 15.31 12.14
N LYS A 301 -23.10 14.70 11.80
CA LYS A 301 -22.99 13.50 10.97
C LYS A 301 -23.45 13.68 9.52
N SER A 302 -23.63 14.90 9.02
CA SER A 302 -24.13 15.11 7.65
C SER A 302 -23.14 14.65 6.57
N LEU A 303 -21.84 14.56 6.90
CA LEU A 303 -20.76 14.21 5.96
C LEU A 303 -20.23 12.78 6.11
N VAL A 304 -20.85 11.94 6.96
CA VAL A 304 -20.39 10.55 7.19
C VAL A 304 -20.58 9.62 5.99
N SER A 305 -21.24 10.08 4.92
CA SER A 305 -21.26 9.37 3.64
C SER A 305 -19.86 9.13 3.07
N LEU A 306 -18.87 9.97 3.41
CA LEU A 306 -17.46 9.70 3.12
C LEU A 306 -16.98 8.39 3.78
N ILE A 307 -17.33 8.15 5.05
CA ILE A 307 -16.92 6.90 5.73
C ILE A 307 -17.54 5.68 5.05
N ALA A 308 -18.79 5.79 4.59
CA ALA A 308 -19.43 4.74 3.80
C ALA A 308 -18.74 4.52 2.44
N HIS A 309 -18.23 5.58 1.80
CA HIS A 309 -17.45 5.50 0.57
C HIS A 309 -16.13 4.75 0.78
N GLU A 310 -15.35 5.16 1.78
CA GLU A 310 -14.08 4.49 2.11
C GLU A 310 -14.30 3.02 2.52
N LEU A 311 -15.37 2.74 3.27
CA LEU A 311 -15.72 1.38 3.62
C LEU A 311 -16.09 0.54 2.38
N ALA A 312 -16.80 1.10 1.40
CA ALA A 312 -17.19 0.40 0.19
C ALA A 312 -15.96 -0.06 -0.63
N HIS A 313 -14.86 0.70 -0.60
CA HIS A 313 -13.61 0.31 -1.24
C HIS A 313 -13.03 -1.01 -0.73
N SER A 314 -13.40 -1.43 0.48
CA SER A 314 -13.04 -2.75 1.04
C SER A 314 -13.49 -3.93 0.16
N TRP A 315 -14.48 -3.71 -0.72
CA TRP A 315 -14.88 -4.63 -1.78
C TRP A 315 -14.41 -4.15 -3.16
N SER A 316 -14.80 -2.94 -3.56
CA SER A 316 -14.51 -2.36 -4.88
C SER A 316 -13.29 -1.43 -4.84
N GLY A 317 -12.11 -1.97 -5.11
CA GLY A 317 -10.83 -1.29 -4.95
C GLY A 317 -9.84 -2.22 -4.27
N ASN A 318 -10.10 -2.57 -3.01
CA ASN A 318 -9.16 -3.33 -2.18
C ASN A 318 -9.22 -4.83 -2.49
N LEU A 319 -10.43 -5.39 -2.51
CA LEU A 319 -10.62 -6.83 -2.75
C LEU A 319 -10.59 -7.16 -4.25
N VAL A 320 -11.28 -6.36 -5.07
CA VAL A 320 -11.17 -6.40 -6.53
C VAL A 320 -10.60 -5.06 -6.98
N THR A 321 -9.38 -5.07 -7.51
CA THR A 321 -8.65 -3.87 -7.97
C THR A 321 -8.65 -3.81 -9.50
N ASN A 322 -8.70 -2.59 -10.04
CA ASN A 322 -8.35 -2.32 -11.44
C ASN A 322 -6.93 -2.82 -11.76
N ALA A 323 -6.71 -3.40 -12.94
CA ALA A 323 -5.39 -3.92 -13.33
C ALA A 323 -4.41 -2.81 -13.77
N SER A 324 -4.92 -1.64 -14.12
CA SER A 324 -4.17 -0.42 -14.50
C SER A 324 -5.02 0.81 -14.14
N TRP A 325 -4.42 2.00 -14.07
CA TRP A 325 -5.12 3.27 -13.87
C TRP A 325 -5.96 3.71 -15.07
#